data_AF-A0A2M8TDB2-F1
#
_entry.id   AF-A0A2M8TDB2-F1
#
_cell.length_a   1.000
_cell.length_b   1.000
_cell.length_c   1.000
_cell.angle_alpha   90.00
_cell.angle_beta   90.00
_cell.angle_gamma   90.00
#
_symmetry.space_group_name_H-M   'P 1'
#
loop_
_entity.id
_entity.type
_entity.pdbx_description
1 polymer ?
#
loop_
_entity_poly.entity_id
_entity_poly.type
_entity_poly.pdbx_seq_one_letter_code
_entity_poly.pdbx_strand_id
1 'polypeptide(L)'
;MLPLSCKLGENVTIKNGVEIGQNVVIEDDVYIDYGCIIRDNVHIKRGSFIGARSILGEYLYDFYKDRKNKKHPLVIGENSLIRTENVIYGDTVIGDNFQSGHKVTIRENTNIGNNTSIGTLCDIQHHCKIGDYVRIHSNVFICEESIIKDFVWIFANCLFTNDATPPSDEMLGVTVESFSIVSAGSIILPGIHVYTDSLIGAGSVVTKDVLKETVVVGNPAKRIGSIKDVRNKVTGKLVYPWRYTFKRGMPWNDSDYDTWLSSLQLEKNSIQ
;
A
#
# COMPACT_ATOMS: atom_id res chain seq x y z
N MET A 1 -30.13 10.97 -9.21
CA MET A 1 -29.94 12.41 -8.92
C MET A 1 -28.94 12.51 -7.80
N LEU A 2 -27.89 13.33 -7.93
CA LEU A 2 -26.85 13.45 -6.91
C LEU A 2 -27.38 14.19 -5.67
N PRO A 3 -26.93 13.84 -4.46
CA PRO A 3 -27.26 14.61 -3.27
C PRO A 3 -26.79 16.07 -3.33
N LEU A 4 -27.56 16.99 -2.74
CA LEU A 4 -27.22 18.43 -2.69
C LEU A 4 -25.90 18.72 -1.95
N SER A 5 -25.49 17.84 -1.04
CA SER A 5 -24.24 17.96 -0.28
C SER A 5 -23.00 17.56 -1.10
N CYS A 6 -23.20 16.97 -2.28
CA CYS A 6 -22.12 16.49 -3.13
C CYS A 6 -21.46 17.66 -3.88
N LYS A 7 -20.13 17.67 -3.93
CA LYS A 7 -19.36 18.66 -4.69
C LYS A 7 -18.66 17.95 -5.85
N LEU A 8 -18.92 18.41 -7.07
CA LEU A 8 -18.27 17.94 -8.28
C LEU A 8 -17.38 19.05 -8.86
N GLY A 9 -16.18 18.67 -9.28
CA GLY A 9 -15.29 19.49 -10.10
C GLY A 9 -15.69 19.48 -11.58
N GLU A 10 -14.79 19.99 -12.41
CA GLU A 10 -14.95 20.06 -13.86
C GLU A 10 -14.62 18.72 -14.53
N ASN A 11 -15.25 18.42 -15.67
CA ASN A 11 -14.98 17.22 -16.49
C ASN A 11 -15.10 15.85 -15.78
N VAL A 12 -15.82 15.79 -14.66
CA VAL A 12 -16.07 14.54 -13.95
C VAL A 12 -16.91 13.60 -14.80
N THR A 13 -16.43 12.37 -15.00
CA THR A 13 -17.15 11.32 -15.72
C THR A 13 -17.71 10.29 -14.74
N ILE A 14 -19.03 10.14 -14.70
CA ILE A 14 -19.73 9.15 -13.87
C ILE A 14 -20.48 8.19 -14.79
N LYS A 15 -20.12 6.90 -14.75
CA LYS A 15 -20.74 5.87 -15.59
C LYS A 15 -22.05 5.34 -15.00
N ASN A 16 -22.77 4.56 -15.81
CA ASN A 16 -24.09 4.05 -15.43
C ASN A 16 -24.02 3.12 -14.20
N GLY A 17 -25.04 3.17 -13.36
CA GLY A 17 -25.16 2.37 -12.15
C GLY A 17 -24.33 2.85 -10.97
N VAL A 18 -23.61 3.98 -11.08
CA VAL A 18 -22.87 4.55 -9.95
C VAL A 18 -23.83 5.14 -8.93
N GLU A 19 -23.66 4.76 -7.67
CA GLU A 19 -24.40 5.28 -6.51
C GLU A 19 -23.50 6.20 -5.69
N ILE A 20 -23.98 7.39 -5.33
CA ILE A 20 -23.20 8.39 -4.58
C ILE A 20 -24.00 8.88 -3.36
N GLY A 21 -23.35 8.79 -2.19
CA GLY A 21 -23.85 9.23 -0.89
C GLY A 21 -23.68 10.72 -0.61
N GLN A 22 -23.85 11.09 0.67
CA GLN A 22 -23.78 12.48 1.16
C GLN A 22 -22.35 12.93 1.44
N ASN A 23 -22.10 14.24 1.38
CA ASN A 23 -20.80 14.85 1.69
C ASN A 23 -19.63 14.27 0.87
N VAL A 24 -19.91 13.85 -0.36
CA VAL A 24 -18.91 13.33 -1.28
C VAL A 24 -18.32 14.48 -2.09
N VAL A 25 -16.99 14.52 -2.19
CA VAL A 25 -16.24 15.48 -3.00
C VAL A 25 -15.52 14.72 -4.12
N ILE A 26 -15.80 15.07 -5.35
CA ILE A 26 -15.13 14.52 -6.54
C ILE A 26 -14.52 15.70 -7.29
N GLU A 27 -13.20 15.76 -7.35
CA GLU A 27 -12.48 16.84 -8.02
C GLU A 27 -12.41 16.67 -9.55
N ASP A 28 -11.72 17.61 -10.21
CA ASP A 28 -11.65 17.71 -11.66
C ASP A 28 -11.11 16.44 -12.33
N ASP A 29 -11.61 16.14 -13.53
CA ASP A 29 -11.11 15.07 -14.40
C ASP A 29 -11.15 13.65 -13.79
N VAL A 30 -11.94 13.45 -12.71
CA VAL A 30 -12.15 12.13 -12.13
C VAL A 30 -13.06 11.28 -13.01
N TYR A 31 -12.70 10.01 -13.19
CA TYR A 31 -13.50 9.00 -13.89
C TYR A 31 -13.97 7.91 -12.92
N ILE A 32 -15.29 7.77 -12.75
CA ILE A 32 -15.90 6.72 -11.93
C ILE A 32 -16.63 5.74 -12.85
N ASP A 33 -16.08 4.53 -12.94
CA ASP A 33 -16.54 3.48 -13.85
C ASP A 33 -17.81 2.76 -13.34
N TYR A 34 -18.39 1.89 -14.16
CA TYR A 34 -19.74 1.36 -13.98
C TYR A 34 -20.00 0.73 -12.60
N GLY A 35 -21.17 1.05 -12.02
CA GLY A 35 -21.67 0.33 -10.85
C GLY A 35 -20.90 0.57 -9.55
N CYS A 36 -20.02 1.57 -9.48
CA CYS A 36 -19.34 1.92 -8.22
C CYS A 36 -20.33 2.42 -7.17
N ILE A 37 -20.03 2.15 -5.90
CA ILE A 37 -20.78 2.67 -4.76
C ILE A 37 -19.83 3.59 -3.99
N ILE A 38 -20.10 4.90 -4.04
CA ILE A 38 -19.35 5.91 -3.30
C ILE A 38 -20.20 6.30 -2.09
N ARG A 39 -19.86 5.78 -0.92
CA ARG A 39 -20.61 6.06 0.33
C ARG A 39 -20.35 7.48 0.82
N ASP A 40 -20.95 7.82 1.95
CA ASP A 40 -20.84 9.17 2.52
C ASP A 40 -19.41 9.53 2.91
N ASN A 41 -19.08 10.82 2.88
CA ASN A 41 -17.81 11.37 3.37
C ASN A 41 -16.55 10.91 2.60
N VAL A 42 -16.68 10.61 1.32
CA VAL A 42 -15.55 10.26 0.45
C VAL A 42 -15.07 11.50 -0.30
N HIS A 43 -13.76 11.70 -0.34
CA HIS A 43 -13.08 12.72 -1.16
C HIS A 43 -12.16 12.03 -2.16
N ILE A 44 -12.46 12.20 -3.44
CA ILE A 44 -11.66 11.68 -4.56
C ILE A 44 -11.01 12.88 -5.25
N LYS A 45 -9.67 12.95 -5.18
CA LYS A 45 -8.92 14.05 -5.79
C LYS A 45 -8.75 13.90 -7.30
N ARG A 46 -8.35 15.02 -7.93
CA ARG A 46 -8.34 15.22 -9.38
C ARG A 46 -7.61 14.14 -10.17
N GLY A 47 -8.06 13.91 -11.40
CA GLY A 47 -7.42 12.99 -12.35
C GLY A 47 -7.50 11.51 -11.99
N SER A 48 -8.20 11.15 -10.92
CA SER A 48 -8.29 9.76 -10.45
C SER A 48 -9.29 8.92 -11.27
N PHE A 49 -8.95 7.66 -11.47
CA PHE A 49 -9.80 6.63 -12.06
C PHE A 49 -10.23 5.61 -11.00
N ILE A 50 -11.53 5.40 -10.86
CA ILE A 50 -12.14 4.41 -9.98
C ILE A 50 -12.79 3.31 -10.81
N GLY A 51 -12.23 2.11 -10.76
CA GLY A 51 -12.65 0.98 -11.57
C GLY A 51 -13.99 0.39 -11.15
N ALA A 52 -14.69 -0.21 -12.12
CA ALA A 52 -16.08 -0.65 -12.00
C ALA A 52 -16.36 -1.45 -10.72
N ARG A 53 -17.54 -1.20 -10.14
CA ARG A 53 -18.08 -1.87 -8.94
C ARG A 53 -17.19 -1.78 -7.70
N SER A 54 -16.29 -0.80 -7.65
CA SER A 54 -15.57 -0.51 -6.41
C SER A 54 -16.52 0.14 -5.39
N ILE A 55 -16.29 -0.15 -4.12
CA ILE A 55 -17.04 0.43 -2.99
C ILE A 55 -16.07 1.28 -2.17
N LEU A 56 -16.29 2.59 -2.17
CA LEU A 56 -15.46 3.56 -1.46
C LEU A 56 -16.22 4.13 -0.26
N GLY A 57 -15.52 4.31 0.86
CA GLY A 57 -16.11 4.73 2.13
C GLY A 57 -16.91 3.61 2.79
N GLU A 58 -16.47 2.35 2.66
CA GLU A 58 -17.18 1.18 3.20
C GLU A 58 -17.47 1.30 4.70
N TYR A 59 -18.57 0.68 5.14
CA TYR A 59 -19.08 0.81 6.50
C TYR A 59 -18.11 0.25 7.54
N LEU A 60 -17.78 1.08 8.53
CA LEU A 60 -17.11 0.64 9.75
C LEU A 60 -18.09 -0.08 10.68
N TYR A 61 -17.54 -0.74 11.71
CA TYR A 61 -18.32 -1.57 12.63
C TYR A 61 -19.49 -0.83 13.31
N ASP A 62 -19.33 0.46 13.62
CA ASP A 62 -20.33 1.23 14.35
C ASP A 62 -21.62 1.49 13.55
N PHE A 63 -21.57 1.48 12.22
CA PHE A 63 -22.74 1.49 11.34
C PHE A 63 -23.69 0.34 11.69
N TYR A 64 -23.16 -0.85 11.96
CA TYR A 64 -23.98 -2.05 12.16
C TYR A 64 -24.72 -2.05 13.51
N LYS A 65 -24.40 -1.12 14.42
CA LYS A 65 -25.09 -0.98 15.71
C LYS A 65 -26.52 -0.45 15.55
N ASP A 66 -26.74 0.48 14.62
CA ASP A 66 -28.04 1.16 14.43
C ASP A 66 -28.41 1.41 12.95
N ARG A 67 -27.59 0.95 12.01
CA ARG A 67 -27.67 1.20 10.56
C ARG A 67 -27.65 2.68 10.20
N LYS A 68 -27.04 3.52 11.04
CA LYS A 68 -26.82 4.94 10.77
C LYS A 68 -25.35 5.19 10.55
N ASN A 69 -24.99 5.50 9.31
CA ASN A 69 -23.61 5.76 8.93
C ASN A 69 -23.06 6.94 9.74
N LYS A 70 -21.95 6.71 10.46
CA LYS A 70 -21.23 7.77 11.17
C LYS A 70 -20.21 8.42 10.23
N LYS A 71 -19.58 9.50 10.69
CA LYS A 71 -18.65 10.27 9.86
C LYS A 71 -17.26 9.63 9.92
N HIS A 72 -16.96 8.84 8.90
CA HIS A 72 -15.64 8.23 8.69
C HIS A 72 -15.07 8.65 7.33
N PRO A 73 -14.29 9.74 7.27
CA PRO A 73 -13.81 10.29 6.01
C PRO A 73 -12.85 9.34 5.28
N LEU A 74 -12.99 9.20 3.97
CA LEU A 74 -12.00 8.56 3.10
C LEU A 74 -11.41 9.62 2.16
N VAL A 75 -10.09 9.65 2.02
CA VAL A 75 -9.40 10.49 1.04
C VAL A 75 -8.60 9.63 0.07
N ILE A 76 -8.84 9.81 -1.23
CA ILE A 76 -8.07 9.23 -2.33
C ILE A 76 -7.28 10.34 -3.02
N GLY A 77 -5.96 10.19 -3.06
CA GLY A 77 -5.03 11.14 -3.66
C GLY A 77 -5.16 11.29 -5.17
N GLU A 78 -4.49 12.31 -5.71
CA GLU A 78 -4.55 12.68 -7.13
C GLU A 78 -4.06 11.57 -8.04
N ASN A 79 -4.60 11.50 -9.25
CA ASN A 79 -4.10 10.63 -10.32
C ASN A 79 -4.03 9.15 -9.91
N SER A 80 -4.96 8.72 -9.03
CA SER A 80 -5.04 7.33 -8.60
C SER A 80 -5.59 6.46 -9.73
N LEU A 81 -5.04 5.25 -9.91
CA LEU A 81 -5.56 4.23 -10.82
C LEU A 81 -6.05 3.03 -10.00
N ILE A 82 -7.29 3.12 -9.53
CA ILE A 82 -7.95 2.06 -8.77
C ILE A 82 -8.68 1.14 -9.74
N ARG A 83 -8.31 -0.14 -9.80
CA ARG A 83 -8.96 -1.11 -10.70
C ARG A 83 -10.28 -1.62 -10.10
N THR A 84 -10.89 -2.61 -10.74
CA THR A 84 -12.28 -3.02 -10.44
C THR A 84 -12.44 -3.62 -9.05
N GLU A 85 -13.64 -3.46 -8.50
CA GLU A 85 -14.13 -4.18 -7.31
C GLU A 85 -13.25 -4.00 -6.07
N ASN A 86 -12.59 -2.85 -5.95
CA ASN A 86 -11.85 -2.50 -4.75
C ASN A 86 -12.83 -2.09 -3.64
N VAL A 87 -12.55 -2.47 -2.39
CA VAL A 87 -13.32 -2.07 -1.21
C VAL A 87 -12.40 -1.29 -0.28
N ILE A 88 -12.69 0.00 -0.07
CA ILE A 88 -11.85 0.90 0.72
C ILE A 88 -12.72 1.56 1.79
N TYR A 89 -12.34 1.39 3.05
CA TYR A 89 -13.08 1.84 4.22
C TYR A 89 -12.89 3.33 4.50
N GLY A 90 -13.77 3.90 5.33
CA GLY A 90 -13.57 5.22 5.92
C GLY A 90 -12.39 5.27 6.91
N ASP A 91 -12.10 6.45 7.44
CA ASP A 91 -10.94 6.75 8.29
C ASP A 91 -9.60 6.35 7.66
N THR A 92 -9.51 6.45 6.33
CA THR A 92 -8.35 6.03 5.55
C THR A 92 -7.89 7.16 4.65
N VAL A 93 -6.57 7.31 4.53
CA VAL A 93 -5.94 8.28 3.64
C VAL A 93 -5.00 7.55 2.69
N ILE A 94 -5.21 7.76 1.39
CA ILE A 94 -4.38 7.25 0.32
C ILE A 94 -3.74 8.43 -0.41
N GLY A 95 -2.42 8.40 -0.54
CA GLY A 95 -1.63 9.41 -1.24
C GLY A 95 -1.83 9.43 -2.75
N ASP A 96 -1.12 10.34 -3.40
CA ASP A 96 -1.24 10.59 -4.83
C ASP A 96 -0.55 9.48 -5.65
N ASN A 97 -0.97 9.32 -6.90
CA ASN A 97 -0.47 8.32 -7.85
C ASN A 97 -0.61 6.87 -7.35
N PHE A 98 -1.58 6.61 -6.47
CA PHE A 98 -1.87 5.27 -5.99
C PHE A 98 -2.35 4.36 -7.13
N GLN A 99 -1.97 3.08 -7.10
CA GLN A 99 -2.47 2.10 -8.07
C GLN A 99 -2.93 0.83 -7.36
N SER A 100 -4.04 0.26 -7.83
CA SER A 100 -4.49 -1.04 -7.33
C SER A 100 -4.67 -2.08 -8.42
N GLY A 101 -4.55 -3.36 -8.04
CA GLY A 101 -5.06 -4.49 -8.79
C GLY A 101 -6.57 -4.64 -8.65
N HIS A 102 -7.10 -5.78 -9.08
CA HIS A 102 -8.53 -6.08 -8.95
C HIS A 102 -8.83 -6.61 -7.55
N LYS A 103 -10.02 -6.29 -7.01
CA LYS A 103 -10.53 -6.90 -5.77
C LYS A 103 -9.59 -6.74 -4.56
N VAL A 104 -9.05 -5.54 -4.37
CA VAL A 104 -8.27 -5.21 -3.17
C VAL A 104 -9.20 -4.75 -2.06
N THR A 105 -8.90 -5.14 -0.82
CA THR A 105 -9.58 -4.64 0.38
C THR A 105 -8.62 -3.83 1.23
N ILE A 106 -9.04 -2.63 1.64
CA ILE A 106 -8.26 -1.73 2.51
C ILE A 106 -9.18 -1.24 3.63
N ARG A 107 -8.86 -1.63 4.87
CA ARG A 107 -9.63 -1.32 6.08
C ARG A 107 -9.25 0.02 6.72
N GLU A 108 -10.08 0.42 7.67
CA GLU A 108 -10.07 1.71 8.35
C GLU A 108 -8.79 2.06 9.12
N ASN A 109 -8.63 3.33 9.47
CA ASN A 109 -7.49 3.84 10.23
C ASN A 109 -6.12 3.57 9.56
N THR A 110 -6.11 3.42 8.24
CA THR A 110 -4.93 3.07 7.46
C THR A 110 -4.40 4.28 6.70
N ASN A 111 -3.07 4.41 6.63
CA ASN A 111 -2.40 5.47 5.89
C ASN A 111 -1.52 4.84 4.81
N ILE A 112 -1.71 5.27 3.55
CA ILE A 112 -0.95 4.80 2.40
C ILE A 112 -0.31 6.01 1.72
N GLY A 113 1.01 5.96 1.52
CA GLY A 113 1.78 7.02 0.88
C GLY A 113 1.59 7.13 -0.63
N ASN A 114 2.36 8.03 -1.21
CA ASN A 114 2.33 8.38 -2.63
C ASN A 114 3.05 7.34 -3.48
N ASN A 115 2.67 7.25 -4.76
CA ASN A 115 3.29 6.38 -5.75
C ASN A 115 3.31 4.90 -5.32
N THR A 116 2.45 4.49 -4.40
CA THR A 116 2.37 3.12 -3.89
C THR A 116 1.40 2.29 -4.73
N SER A 117 1.73 1.02 -4.95
CA SER A 117 0.88 0.09 -5.69
C SER A 117 0.51 -1.15 -4.88
N ILE A 118 -0.76 -1.54 -4.88
CA ILE A 118 -1.27 -2.72 -4.18
C ILE A 118 -1.93 -3.69 -5.15
N GLY A 119 -1.39 -4.90 -5.26
CA GLY A 119 -1.78 -5.90 -6.25
C GLY A 119 -3.15 -6.54 -6.03
N THR A 120 -3.58 -7.30 -7.02
CA THR A 120 -4.89 -7.99 -7.05
C THR A 120 -5.07 -8.88 -5.82
N LEU A 121 -6.27 -8.86 -5.21
CA LEU A 121 -6.63 -9.68 -4.04
C LEU A 121 -5.84 -9.39 -2.75
N CYS A 122 -5.10 -8.29 -2.68
CA CYS A 122 -4.50 -7.91 -1.40
C CYS A 122 -5.57 -7.54 -0.38
N ASP A 123 -5.27 -7.86 0.86
CA ASP A 123 -6.09 -7.55 2.02
C ASP A 123 -5.24 -6.78 3.04
N ILE A 124 -5.54 -5.49 3.19
CA ILE A 124 -4.87 -4.58 4.11
C ILE A 124 -5.83 -4.33 5.28
N GLN A 125 -5.45 -4.82 6.45
CA GLN A 125 -6.24 -4.66 7.67
C GLN A 125 -6.10 -3.24 8.25
N HIS A 126 -6.84 -2.96 9.33
CA HIS A 126 -6.88 -1.62 9.92
C HIS A 126 -5.57 -1.21 10.59
N HIS A 127 -5.41 0.09 10.84
CA HIS A 127 -4.26 0.63 11.58
C HIS A 127 -2.89 0.35 10.93
N CYS A 128 -2.87 0.12 9.61
CA CYS A 128 -1.63 -0.06 8.87
C CYS A 128 -1.01 1.28 8.48
N LYS A 129 0.33 1.31 8.38
CA LYS A 129 1.09 2.46 7.84
C LYS A 129 1.95 1.98 6.68
N ILE A 130 1.67 2.46 5.48
CA ILE A 130 2.38 2.10 4.26
C ILE A 130 2.97 3.37 3.66
N GLY A 131 4.27 3.39 3.45
CA GLY A 131 5.02 4.56 2.95
C GLY A 131 4.88 4.80 1.45
N ASP A 132 5.82 5.58 0.93
CA ASP A 132 5.88 5.99 -0.47
C ASP A 132 6.62 4.96 -1.34
N TYR A 133 6.25 4.87 -2.62
CA TYR A 133 6.88 3.95 -3.60
C TYR A 133 6.90 2.47 -3.17
N VAL A 134 5.96 2.06 -2.32
CA VAL A 134 5.82 0.66 -1.90
C VAL A 134 5.20 -0.15 -3.04
N ARG A 135 5.66 -1.39 -3.19
CA ARG A 135 5.19 -2.32 -4.22
C ARG A 135 4.68 -3.60 -3.56
N ILE A 136 3.37 -3.69 -3.35
CA ILE A 136 2.70 -4.89 -2.84
C ILE A 136 2.09 -5.63 -4.02
N HIS A 137 2.50 -6.88 -4.25
CA HIS A 137 2.01 -7.74 -5.32
C HIS A 137 0.78 -8.55 -4.87
N SER A 138 0.24 -9.37 -5.77
CA SER A 138 -1.05 -10.03 -5.58
C SER A 138 -1.19 -10.87 -4.30
N ASN A 139 -2.38 -10.85 -3.71
CA ASN A 139 -2.80 -11.72 -2.62
C ASN A 139 -1.87 -11.66 -1.40
N VAL A 140 -1.44 -10.45 -1.05
CA VAL A 140 -0.70 -10.21 0.20
C VAL A 140 -1.69 -9.83 1.28
N PHE A 141 -1.52 -10.43 2.46
CA PHE A 141 -2.23 -10.05 3.68
C PHE A 141 -1.33 -9.23 4.58
N ILE A 142 -1.71 -7.99 4.83
CA ILE A 142 -1.04 -7.07 5.77
C ILE A 142 -1.93 -6.95 7.01
N CYS A 143 -1.50 -7.54 8.11
CA CYS A 143 -2.26 -7.53 9.35
C CYS A 143 -2.19 -6.17 10.06
N GLU A 144 -3.13 -5.96 10.97
CA GLU A 144 -3.23 -4.75 11.78
C GLU A 144 -1.89 -4.38 12.44
N GLU A 145 -1.67 -3.06 12.59
CA GLU A 145 -0.46 -2.44 13.14
C GLU A 145 0.83 -2.62 12.33
N SER A 146 0.76 -3.26 11.16
CA SER A 146 1.95 -3.39 10.30
C SER A 146 2.44 -2.03 9.81
N ILE A 147 3.77 -1.84 9.84
CA ILE A 147 4.46 -0.64 9.37
C ILE A 147 5.38 -1.01 8.20
N ILE A 148 5.03 -0.55 7.00
CA ILE A 148 5.77 -0.79 5.78
C ILE A 148 6.37 0.53 5.31
N LYS A 149 7.70 0.67 5.36
CA LYS A 149 8.41 1.90 4.99
C LYS A 149 8.59 2.05 3.47
N ASP A 150 9.12 3.19 3.06
CA ASP A 150 9.26 3.57 1.66
C ASP A 150 10.10 2.56 0.85
N PHE A 151 9.76 2.40 -0.43
CA PHE A 151 10.48 1.54 -1.37
C PHE A 151 10.50 0.04 -1.01
N VAL A 152 9.66 -0.42 -0.08
CA VAL A 152 9.55 -1.85 0.23
C VAL A 152 8.86 -2.59 -0.91
N TRP A 153 9.36 -3.80 -1.22
CA TRP A 153 8.70 -4.73 -2.12
C TRP A 153 8.17 -5.93 -1.35
N ILE A 154 6.89 -6.23 -1.52
CA ILE A 154 6.24 -7.41 -0.96
C ILE A 154 5.65 -8.21 -2.12
N PHE A 155 6.26 -9.35 -2.41
CA PHE A 155 5.86 -10.21 -3.52
C PHE A 155 4.61 -11.05 -3.17
N ALA A 156 4.07 -11.73 -4.17
CA ALA A 156 2.75 -12.35 -4.07
C ALA A 156 2.64 -13.39 -2.94
N ASN A 157 1.44 -13.54 -2.37
CA ASN A 157 1.12 -14.52 -1.33
C ASN A 157 1.93 -14.38 -0.02
N CYS A 158 2.41 -13.19 0.32
CA CYS A 158 3.02 -12.98 1.64
C CYS A 158 1.95 -12.78 2.73
N LEU A 159 2.26 -13.25 3.93
CA LEU A 159 1.40 -13.16 5.11
C LEU A 159 2.15 -12.47 6.24
N PHE A 160 1.61 -11.35 6.70
CA PHE A 160 2.10 -10.63 7.88
C PHE A 160 1.14 -10.93 9.02
N THR A 161 1.65 -11.15 10.23
CA THR A 161 0.84 -11.54 11.40
C THR A 161 1.12 -10.61 12.57
N ASN A 162 0.23 -10.57 13.56
CA ASN A 162 0.34 -9.66 14.71
C ASN A 162 0.08 -10.33 16.07
N ASP A 163 -0.58 -11.49 16.14
CA ASP A 163 -0.81 -12.19 17.42
C ASP A 163 0.29 -13.21 17.71
N ALA A 164 1.16 -12.91 18.69
CA ALA A 164 2.32 -13.72 19.06
C ALA A 164 1.95 -15.05 19.72
N THR A 165 0.79 -15.13 20.38
CA THR A 165 0.33 -16.29 21.13
C THR A 165 -1.19 -16.46 20.99
N PRO A 166 -1.67 -16.81 19.79
CA PRO A 166 -3.08 -16.63 19.45
C PRO A 166 -4.02 -17.61 20.16
N PRO A 167 -5.21 -17.15 20.61
CA PRO A 167 -5.65 -15.75 20.67
C PRO A 167 -5.12 -15.00 21.91
N SER A 168 -4.62 -13.77 21.75
CA SER A 168 -4.29 -12.85 22.85
C SER A 168 -4.77 -11.42 22.61
N ASP A 169 -4.75 -10.57 23.65
CA ASP A 169 -5.14 -9.15 23.57
C ASP A 169 -3.98 -8.26 23.07
N GLU A 170 -2.74 -8.64 23.34
CA GLU A 170 -1.54 -7.90 22.92
C GLU A 170 -1.13 -8.25 21.49
N MET A 171 -1.38 -7.32 20.56
CA MET A 171 -0.94 -7.42 19.16
C MET A 171 0.44 -6.77 18.97
N LEU A 172 1.23 -7.34 18.06
CA LEU A 172 2.57 -6.89 17.69
C LEU A 172 2.68 -6.83 16.16
N GLY A 173 2.39 -5.66 15.59
CA GLY A 173 2.56 -5.42 14.15
C GLY A 173 3.99 -5.66 13.65
N VAL A 174 4.11 -6.13 12.41
CA VAL A 174 5.42 -6.30 11.73
C VAL A 174 5.92 -4.96 11.22
N THR A 175 7.23 -4.70 11.36
CA THR A 175 7.89 -3.54 10.75
C THR A 175 8.83 -3.96 9.63
N VAL A 176 8.67 -3.36 8.45
CA VAL A 176 9.58 -3.54 7.31
C VAL A 176 10.18 -2.21 6.90
N GLU A 177 11.49 -2.09 7.08
CA GLU A 177 12.28 -0.90 6.80
C GLU A 177 12.59 -0.74 5.31
N SER A 178 12.92 0.50 4.93
CA SER A 178 13.02 0.90 3.52
C SER A 178 13.94 0.02 2.68
N PHE A 179 13.60 -0.09 1.40
CA PHE A 179 14.31 -0.89 0.40
C PHE A 179 14.36 -2.41 0.67
N SER A 180 13.76 -2.90 1.75
CA SER A 180 13.70 -4.33 2.02
C SER A 180 12.74 -5.05 1.06
N ILE A 181 13.01 -6.33 0.86
CA ILE A 181 12.25 -7.18 -0.05
C ILE A 181 11.76 -8.41 0.69
N VAL A 182 10.45 -8.64 0.61
CA VAL A 182 9.79 -9.86 1.07
C VAL A 182 9.36 -10.68 -0.14
N SER A 183 10.09 -11.76 -0.43
CA SER A 183 9.83 -12.59 -1.61
C SER A 183 8.57 -13.46 -1.44
N ALA A 184 8.04 -13.91 -2.58
CA ALA A 184 6.73 -14.55 -2.66
C ALA A 184 6.55 -15.72 -1.68
N GLY A 185 5.33 -15.84 -1.12
CA GLY A 185 4.94 -16.94 -0.23
C GLY A 185 5.57 -16.89 1.17
N SER A 186 6.18 -15.77 1.58
CA SER A 186 6.81 -15.67 2.89
C SER A 186 5.79 -15.32 3.99
N ILE A 187 6.00 -15.87 5.18
CA ILE A 187 5.21 -15.61 6.38
C ILE A 187 6.10 -14.89 7.40
N ILE A 188 5.65 -13.75 7.89
CA ILE A 188 6.37 -12.94 8.88
C ILE A 188 5.62 -13.02 10.21
N LEU A 189 6.30 -13.57 11.23
CA LEU A 189 5.72 -13.70 12.57
C LEU A 189 5.51 -12.32 13.23
N PRO A 190 4.70 -12.28 14.30
CA PRO A 190 4.38 -11.05 15.02
C PRO A 190 5.60 -10.35 15.60
N GLY A 191 5.57 -9.01 15.59
CA GLY A 191 6.58 -8.14 16.19
C GLY A 191 7.94 -8.16 15.50
N ILE A 192 8.09 -8.90 14.39
CA ILE A 192 9.36 -9.02 13.68
C ILE A 192 9.71 -7.70 13.00
N HIS A 193 10.98 -7.32 13.14
CA HIS A 193 11.59 -6.20 12.45
C HIS A 193 12.46 -6.67 11.29
N VAL A 194 12.13 -6.24 10.07
CA VAL A 194 12.91 -6.47 8.86
C VAL A 194 13.66 -5.18 8.53
N TYR A 195 14.96 -5.12 8.83
CA TYR A 195 15.77 -3.91 8.69
C TYR A 195 16.13 -3.59 7.24
N THR A 196 16.53 -2.34 6.99
CA THR A 196 16.79 -1.75 5.67
C THR A 196 17.62 -2.66 4.75
N ASP A 197 17.29 -2.65 3.46
CA ASP A 197 18.04 -3.40 2.43
C ASP A 197 18.12 -4.91 2.71
N SER A 198 17.19 -5.49 3.47
CA SER A 198 17.15 -6.94 3.72
C SER A 198 16.41 -7.68 2.62
N LEU A 199 16.76 -8.96 2.44
CA LEU A 199 16.10 -9.86 1.50
C LEU A 199 15.60 -11.11 2.21
N ILE A 200 14.28 -11.23 2.33
CA ILE A 200 13.62 -12.48 2.71
C ILE A 200 13.39 -13.26 1.43
N GLY A 201 13.99 -14.45 1.31
CA GLY A 201 13.81 -15.33 0.16
C GLY A 201 12.45 -16.02 0.15
N ALA A 202 12.07 -16.54 -1.01
CA ALA A 202 10.72 -17.07 -1.23
C ALA A 202 10.36 -18.22 -0.28
N GLY A 203 9.10 -18.26 0.16
CA GLY A 203 8.57 -19.32 1.02
C GLY A 203 9.12 -19.34 2.45
N SER A 204 9.74 -18.25 2.91
CA SER A 204 10.38 -18.23 4.23
C SER A 204 9.37 -18.06 5.36
N VAL A 205 9.62 -18.70 6.51
CA VAL A 205 8.90 -18.44 7.76
C VAL A 205 9.82 -17.68 8.69
N VAL A 206 9.63 -16.36 8.77
CA VAL A 206 10.54 -15.45 9.47
C VAL A 206 10.11 -15.36 10.94
N THR A 207 10.91 -15.97 11.82
CA THR A 207 10.63 -16.08 13.26
C THR A 207 11.52 -15.20 14.13
N LYS A 208 12.40 -14.38 13.52
CA LYS A 208 13.37 -13.49 14.19
C LYS A 208 13.63 -12.30 13.30
N ASP A 209 14.04 -11.19 13.89
CA ASP A 209 14.43 -9.98 13.17
C ASP A 209 15.47 -10.27 12.09
N VAL A 210 15.32 -9.58 10.96
CA VAL A 210 16.20 -9.69 9.81
C VAL A 210 17.09 -8.47 9.76
N LEU A 211 18.37 -8.66 10.10
CA LEU A 211 19.35 -7.57 10.17
C LEU A 211 19.57 -6.90 8.81
N LYS A 212 19.96 -5.62 8.85
CA LYS A 212 20.28 -4.81 7.67
C LYS A 212 21.17 -5.57 6.67
N GLU A 213 20.88 -5.41 5.38
CA GLU A 213 21.67 -5.97 4.27
C GLU A 213 21.88 -7.50 4.34
N THR A 214 20.93 -8.22 4.97
CA THR A 214 21.01 -9.67 5.17
C THR A 214 20.03 -10.44 4.30
N VAL A 215 20.45 -11.63 3.85
CA VAL A 215 19.58 -12.60 3.19
C VAL A 215 19.17 -13.69 4.18
N VAL A 216 17.86 -13.94 4.33
CA VAL A 216 17.32 -15.06 5.10
C VAL A 216 16.43 -15.95 4.22
N VAL A 217 16.49 -17.27 4.44
CA VAL A 217 15.66 -18.26 3.72
C VAL A 217 15.23 -19.41 4.63
N GLY A 218 14.12 -20.06 4.30
CA GLY A 218 13.72 -21.36 4.87
C GLY A 218 12.66 -21.29 5.98
N ASN A 219 12.41 -22.44 6.62
CA ASN A 219 11.45 -22.59 7.71
C ASN A 219 12.10 -23.38 8.88
N PRO A 220 12.42 -22.75 10.02
CA PRO A 220 12.43 -21.29 10.21
C PRO A 220 13.49 -20.62 9.33
N ALA A 221 13.29 -19.35 9.01
CA ALA A 221 14.20 -18.59 8.16
C ALA A 221 15.56 -18.42 8.86
N LYS A 222 16.64 -18.72 8.13
CA LYS A 222 18.02 -18.59 8.62
C LYS A 222 18.82 -17.67 7.71
N ARG A 223 19.71 -16.89 8.31
CA ARG A 223 20.69 -16.09 7.59
C ARG A 223 21.59 -16.98 6.74
N ILE A 224 21.72 -16.67 5.46
CA ILE A 224 22.61 -17.39 4.53
C ILE A 224 23.75 -16.52 3.97
N GLY A 225 23.71 -15.19 4.14
CA GLY A 225 24.74 -14.30 3.63
C GLY A 225 24.32 -12.84 3.61
N SER A 226 25.12 -12.00 2.96
CA SER A 226 24.77 -10.61 2.68
C SER A 226 24.03 -10.49 1.35
N ILE A 227 23.17 -9.48 1.23
CA ILE A 227 22.58 -9.12 -0.06
C ILE A 227 23.66 -8.78 -1.11
N LYS A 228 24.84 -8.33 -0.68
CA LYS A 228 25.97 -7.95 -1.54
C LYS A 228 26.59 -9.15 -2.26
N ASP A 229 26.30 -10.37 -1.81
CA ASP A 229 26.79 -11.59 -2.44
C ASP A 229 25.85 -12.08 -3.55
N VAL A 230 24.63 -11.53 -3.64
CA VAL A 230 23.63 -11.96 -4.61
C VAL A 230 23.93 -11.39 -5.99
N ARG A 231 24.08 -12.30 -6.96
CA ARG A 231 24.35 -11.99 -8.36
C ARG A 231 23.12 -12.17 -9.23
N ASN A 232 23.00 -11.30 -10.22
CA ASN A 232 22.00 -11.41 -11.26
C ASN A 232 22.24 -12.73 -12.00
N LYS A 233 21.22 -13.59 -12.05
CA LYS A 233 21.32 -14.93 -12.65
C LYS A 233 21.60 -14.92 -14.16
N VAL A 234 21.39 -13.80 -14.84
CA VAL A 234 21.64 -13.64 -16.28
C VAL A 234 22.97 -12.97 -16.55
N THR A 235 23.27 -11.85 -15.86
CA THR A 235 24.45 -11.02 -16.16
C THR A 235 25.65 -11.26 -15.25
N GLY A 236 25.49 -11.98 -14.14
CA GLY A 236 26.53 -12.21 -13.14
C GLY A 236 26.91 -10.97 -12.29
N LYS A 237 26.35 -9.80 -12.59
CA LYS A 237 26.57 -8.55 -11.85
C LYS A 237 25.91 -8.59 -10.47
N LEU A 238 26.42 -7.80 -9.53
CA LEU A 238 25.77 -7.63 -8.22
C LEU A 238 24.38 -7.01 -8.38
N VAL A 239 23.42 -7.45 -7.57
CA VAL A 239 22.02 -6.96 -7.63
C VAL A 239 21.77 -5.89 -6.59
N TYR A 240 22.26 -6.07 -5.36
CA TYR A 240 21.86 -5.23 -4.23
C TYR A 240 22.99 -4.32 -3.74
N PRO A 241 22.67 -3.13 -3.18
CA PRO A 241 21.32 -2.56 -2.98
C PRO A 241 20.57 -2.27 -4.29
N TRP A 242 19.30 -2.70 -4.38
CA TRP A 242 18.61 -2.81 -5.68
C TRP A 242 18.34 -1.46 -6.35
N ARG A 243 18.30 -0.37 -5.57
CA ARG A 243 18.17 1.00 -6.07
C ARG A 243 19.24 1.39 -7.12
N TYR A 244 20.40 0.75 -7.09
CA TYR A 244 21.50 0.99 -8.04
C TYR A 244 21.40 0.14 -9.32
N THR A 245 20.51 -0.86 -9.34
CA THR A 245 20.42 -1.84 -10.42
C THR A 245 19.03 -1.92 -11.05
N PHE A 246 18.03 -1.32 -10.40
CA PHE A 246 16.65 -1.24 -10.84
C PHE A 246 16.08 0.15 -10.55
N LYS A 247 15.45 0.76 -11.57
CA LYS A 247 14.89 2.12 -11.48
C LYS A 247 13.50 2.31 -12.08
N ARG A 248 12.93 1.28 -12.71
CA ARG A 248 11.64 1.39 -13.40
C ARG A 248 10.53 1.75 -12.41
N GLY A 249 9.86 2.88 -12.65
CA GLY A 249 8.78 3.38 -11.80
C GLY A 249 9.23 3.87 -10.43
N MET A 250 10.52 4.17 -10.28
CA MET A 250 11.14 4.80 -9.11
C MET A 250 11.40 6.29 -9.40
N PRO A 251 11.54 7.15 -8.39
CA PRO A 251 11.72 8.59 -8.63
C PRO A 251 13.06 8.93 -9.29
N TRP A 252 14.03 8.01 -9.29
CA TRP A 252 15.30 8.12 -10.02
C TRP A 252 15.28 7.45 -11.41
N ASN A 253 14.11 7.18 -11.99
CA ASN A 253 14.01 6.49 -13.30
C ASN A 253 14.75 7.24 -14.41
N ASP A 254 14.66 8.56 -14.43
CA ASP A 254 15.21 9.41 -15.50
C ASP A 254 16.65 9.87 -15.22
N SER A 255 17.21 9.47 -14.06
CA SER A 255 18.58 9.72 -13.65
C SER A 255 19.21 8.44 -13.07
N ASP A 256 19.91 8.58 -11.95
CA ASP A 256 20.42 7.53 -11.08
C ASP A 256 20.09 7.88 -9.61
N TYR A 257 20.19 6.88 -8.73
CA TYR A 257 19.77 7.03 -7.34
C TYR A 257 20.56 8.11 -6.60
N ASP A 258 21.88 8.22 -6.81
CA ASP A 258 22.71 9.16 -6.06
C ASP A 258 22.42 10.60 -6.50
N THR A 259 22.29 10.84 -7.81
CA THR A 259 21.89 12.15 -8.35
C THR A 259 20.52 12.59 -7.83
N TRP A 260 19.54 11.68 -7.82
CA TRP A 260 18.21 11.95 -7.25
C TRP A 260 18.26 12.22 -5.74
N LEU A 261 19.02 11.43 -4.98
CA LEU A 261 19.13 11.62 -3.54
C LEU A 261 19.76 12.96 -3.19
N SER A 262 20.77 13.39 -3.97
CA SER A 262 21.38 14.71 -3.81
C SER A 262 20.42 15.86 -4.11
N SER A 263 19.51 15.72 -5.08
CA SER A 263 18.53 16.79 -5.37
C SER A 263 17.56 17.02 -4.21
N LEU A 264 17.15 15.95 -3.52
CA LEU A 264 16.29 16.07 -2.33
C LEU A 264 16.96 16.80 -1.16
N GLN A 265 18.28 16.67 -1.01
CA GLN A 265 19.03 17.37 0.04
C GLN A 265 19.14 18.87 -0.27
N LEU A 266 19.31 19.23 -1.55
CA LEU A 266 19.33 20.63 -1.98
C LEU A 266 17.98 21.31 -1.75
N GLU A 267 16.87 20.63 -2.04
CA GLU A 267 15.52 21.16 -1.79
C GLU A 267 15.25 21.40 -0.30
N LYS A 268 15.71 20.50 0.58
CA LYS A 268 15.57 20.71 2.04
C LYS A 268 16.37 21.91 2.53
N ASN A 269 17.55 22.14 1.96
CA ASN A 269 18.40 23.26 2.32
C ASN A 269 17.92 24.60 1.74
N SER A 270 17.10 24.62 0.69
CA SER A 270 16.53 25.85 0.12
C SER A 270 15.23 26.31 0.78
N ILE A 271 14.68 25.53 1.71
CA ILE A 271 13.46 25.84 2.49
C ILE A 271 13.81 26.31 3.93
N GLN A 272 15.09 26.33 4.30
CA GLN A 272 15.62 26.96 5.52
C GLN A 272 16.17 28.36 5.22
#